data_AF-A0A920FD12-F1
#
_entry.id   AF-A0A920FD12-F1
#
_cell.length_a   1.000
_cell.length_b   1.000
_cell.length_c   1.000
_cell.angle_alpha   90.00
_cell.angle_beta   90.00
_cell.angle_gamma   90.00
#
_symmetry.space_group_name_H-M   'P 1'
#
loop_
_entity.id
_entity.type
_entity.pdbx_description
1 polymer ?
#
loop_
_entity_poly.entity_id
_entity_poly.type
_entity_poly.pdbx_seq_one_letter_code
_entity_poly.pdbx_strand_id
1 'polypeptide(L)'
;MLFGQLADYAINRHYPEALKDSNPYLGFLRCVVERTAELISSWMLVGFIHGVMNTDNSSIAGETIDYGPCAFMDEFHANKVFSSIDTLGRYAYNQQPSIGLWNLSRFAETLLCIIDHNKEQSTAKARGILETYWPTFEKIFIAGYVKNWGGA
;
A
#
# COMPACT_ATOMS: atom_id res chain seq x y z
N MET A 1 -10.16 23.31 0.92
CA MET A 1 -11.60 22.98 1.05
C MET A 1 -11.97 21.68 0.34
N LEU A 2 -11.56 21.44 -0.92
CA LEU A 2 -11.95 20.23 -1.67
C LEU A 2 -11.33 18.91 -1.16
N PHE A 3 -10.10 18.96 -0.63
CA PHE A 3 -9.35 17.75 -0.26
C PHE A 3 -9.90 17.03 0.98
N GLY A 4 -10.29 17.78 2.01
CA GLY A 4 -10.96 17.20 3.19
C GLY A 4 -12.26 16.49 2.83
N GLN A 5 -13.04 17.06 1.90
CA GLN A 5 -14.29 16.45 1.43
C GLN A 5 -14.07 15.12 0.71
N LEU A 6 -13.00 14.99 -0.07
CA LEU A 6 -12.66 13.72 -0.73
C LEU A 6 -12.22 12.68 0.29
N ALA A 7 -11.41 13.07 1.28
CA ALA A 7 -11.00 12.19 2.37
C ALA A 7 -12.23 11.75 3.20
N ASP A 8 -13.12 12.68 3.56
CA ASP A 8 -14.37 12.38 4.27
C ASP A 8 -15.24 11.38 3.48
N TYR A 9 -15.43 11.62 2.18
CA TYR A 9 -16.16 10.69 1.32
C TYR A 9 -15.53 9.30 1.30
N ALA A 10 -14.20 9.23 1.12
CA ALA A 10 -13.46 7.98 1.09
C ALA A 10 -13.56 7.23 2.42
N ILE A 11 -13.44 7.92 3.55
CA ILE A 11 -13.60 7.37 4.90
C ILE A 11 -14.98 6.78 5.07
N ASN A 12 -16.04 7.55 4.80
CA ASN A 12 -17.41 7.09 4.95
C ASN A 12 -17.72 5.86 4.09
N ARG A 13 -17.12 5.78 2.89
CA ARG A 13 -17.37 4.69 1.94
C ARG A 13 -16.57 3.43 2.25
N HIS A 14 -15.28 3.56 2.53
CA HIS A 14 -14.35 2.44 2.58
C HIS A 14 -13.89 2.09 3.99
N TYR A 15 -13.86 3.07 4.90
CA TYR A 15 -13.27 2.94 6.24
C TYR A 15 -14.11 3.63 7.34
N PRO A 16 -15.41 3.32 7.46
CA PRO A 16 -16.26 3.95 8.47
C PRO A 16 -15.76 3.71 9.91
N GLU A 17 -14.96 2.67 10.15
CA GLU A 17 -14.29 2.41 11.41
C GLU A 17 -13.28 3.49 11.80
N ALA A 18 -12.65 4.19 10.85
CA ALA A 18 -11.71 5.27 11.11
C ALA A 18 -12.39 6.47 11.80
N LEU A 19 -13.71 6.64 11.63
CA LEU A 19 -14.48 7.68 12.32
C LEU A 19 -14.53 7.50 13.85
N LYS A 20 -14.16 6.33 14.36
CA LYS A 20 -14.08 6.05 15.80
C LYS A 20 -12.78 6.54 16.43
N ASP A 21 -11.76 6.82 15.61
CA ASP A 21 -10.48 7.32 16.09
C ASP A 21 -10.62 8.80 16.47
N SER A 22 -9.82 9.24 17.45
CA SER A 22 -9.75 10.65 17.84
C SER A 22 -9.29 11.57 16.70
N ASN A 23 -8.61 10.99 15.70
CA ASN A 23 -8.27 11.64 14.44
C ASN A 23 -8.65 10.72 13.26
N PRO A 24 -9.82 10.93 12.64
CA PRO A 24 -10.29 10.08 11.56
C PRO A 24 -9.38 10.01 10.33
N TYR A 25 -8.65 11.08 10.01
CA TYR A 25 -7.71 11.08 8.88
C TYR A 25 -6.46 10.26 9.16
N LEU A 26 -6.01 10.23 10.41
CA LEU A 26 -4.92 9.34 10.82
C LEU A 26 -5.39 7.88 10.84
N GLY A 27 -6.61 7.63 11.31
CA GLY A 27 -7.26 6.31 11.21
C GLY A 27 -7.41 5.84 9.77
N PHE A 28 -7.80 6.74 8.87
CA PHE A 28 -7.90 6.48 7.43
C PHE A 28 -6.55 6.08 6.84
N LEU A 29 -5.49 6.85 7.10
CA LEU A 29 -4.14 6.53 6.64
C LEU A 29 -3.72 5.13 7.13
N ARG A 30 -3.99 4.81 8.41
CA ARG A 30 -3.70 3.49 8.99
C ARG A 30 -4.41 2.37 8.23
N CYS A 31 -5.71 2.49 8.00
CA CYS A 31 -6.47 1.50 7.25
C CYS A 31 -5.92 1.30 5.82
N VAL A 32 -5.57 2.39 5.11
CA VAL A 32 -5.00 2.31 3.76
C VAL A 32 -3.62 1.64 3.75
N VAL A 33 -2.78 1.92 4.75
CA VAL A 33 -1.48 1.27 4.93
C VAL A 33 -1.65 -0.23 5.16
N GLU A 34 -2.56 -0.62 6.05
CA GLU A 34 -2.86 -2.03 6.35
C GLU A 34 -3.37 -2.77 5.09
N ARG A 35 -4.32 -2.19 4.37
CA ARG A 35 -4.88 -2.77 3.13
C ARG A 35 -3.86 -2.90 2.01
N THR A 36 -2.98 -1.91 1.88
CA THR A 36 -1.91 -1.96 0.87
C THR A 36 -0.88 -3.03 1.21
N ALA A 37 -0.52 -3.18 2.49
CA ALA A 37 0.34 -4.26 2.95
C ALA A 37 -0.31 -5.63 2.68
N GLU A 38 -1.58 -5.82 3.01
CA GLU A 38 -2.35 -7.05 2.72
C GLU A 38 -2.34 -7.39 1.23
N LEU A 39 -2.64 -6.41 0.37
CA LEU A 39 -2.70 -6.58 -1.07
C LEU A 39 -1.34 -7.01 -1.64
N ILE A 40 -0.28 -6.27 -1.32
CA ILE A 40 1.04 -6.55 -1.87
C ILE A 40 1.58 -7.87 -1.31
N SER A 41 1.37 -8.19 -0.02
CA SER A 41 1.71 -9.51 0.52
C SER A 41 1.02 -10.62 -0.27
N SER A 42 -0.26 -10.44 -0.62
CA SER A 42 -1.01 -11.41 -1.42
C SER A 42 -0.41 -11.57 -2.82
N TRP A 43 -0.03 -10.49 -3.49
CA TRP A 43 0.67 -10.55 -4.78
C TRP A 43 1.98 -11.32 -4.69
N MET A 44 2.79 -11.04 -3.66
CA MET A 44 4.06 -11.72 -3.45
C MET A 44 3.85 -13.22 -3.23
N LEU A 45 2.85 -13.62 -2.43
CA LEU A 45 2.60 -15.04 -2.13
C LEU A 45 2.22 -15.89 -3.34
N VAL A 46 1.63 -15.29 -4.37
CA VAL A 46 1.22 -15.98 -5.60
C VAL A 46 2.14 -15.70 -6.78
N GLY A 47 3.25 -14.98 -6.57
CA GLY A 47 4.18 -14.64 -7.65
C GLY A 47 3.62 -13.64 -8.67
N PHE A 48 2.64 -12.83 -8.30
CA PHE A 48 2.06 -11.80 -9.16
C PHE A 48 2.94 -10.55 -9.21
N ILE A 49 3.14 -10.03 -10.42
CA ILE A 49 3.85 -8.77 -10.68
C ILE A 49 2.88 -7.83 -11.40
N HIS A 50 2.65 -6.64 -10.84
CA HIS A 50 1.75 -5.63 -11.41
C HIS A 50 2.35 -4.92 -12.63
N GLY A 51 3.67 -4.70 -12.63
CA GLY A 51 4.42 -4.11 -13.75
C GLY A 51 4.33 -2.58 -13.90
N VAL A 52 3.32 -1.90 -13.31
CA VAL A 52 3.19 -0.43 -13.34
C VAL A 52 2.53 0.08 -12.05
N MET A 53 3.32 0.23 -10.99
CA MET A 53 2.84 0.71 -9.68
C MET A 53 3.02 2.22 -9.51
N ASN A 54 2.49 3.00 -10.45
CA ASN A 54 2.40 4.46 -10.28
C ASN A 54 1.36 4.81 -9.19
N THR A 55 1.39 6.05 -8.67
CA THR A 55 0.48 6.49 -7.59
C THR A 55 -0.98 6.54 -8.03
N ASP A 56 -1.25 6.82 -9.30
CA ASP A 56 -2.59 6.78 -9.92
C ASP A 56 -3.14 5.36 -10.06
N ASN A 57 -2.27 4.35 -10.04
CA ASN A 57 -2.63 2.92 -10.06
C ASN A 57 -2.70 2.30 -8.65
N SER A 58 -2.66 3.13 -7.60
CA SER A 58 -2.77 2.68 -6.21
C SER A 58 -4.16 2.94 -5.67
N SER A 59 -4.97 1.90 -5.54
CA SER A 59 -6.32 2.01 -4.97
C SER A 59 -6.26 2.17 -3.46
N ILE A 60 -6.90 3.23 -2.94
CA ILE A 60 -7.08 3.40 -1.49
C ILE A 60 -7.95 2.30 -0.87
N ALA A 61 -8.71 1.53 -1.66
CA ALA A 61 -9.54 0.42 -1.16
C ALA A 61 -8.74 -0.88 -0.94
N GLY A 62 -7.45 -0.92 -1.33
CA GLY A 62 -6.64 -2.13 -1.26
C GLY A 62 -6.95 -3.15 -2.36
N GLU A 63 -7.44 -2.68 -3.51
CA GLU A 63 -7.78 -3.52 -4.66
C GLU A 63 -6.72 -3.39 -5.75
N THR A 64 -6.50 -4.47 -6.51
CA THR A 64 -5.67 -4.42 -7.72
C THR A 64 -6.45 -3.70 -8.81
N ILE A 65 -5.85 -2.69 -9.45
CA ILE A 65 -6.48 -1.90 -10.52
C ILE A 65 -5.48 -1.72 -11.66
N ASP A 66 -5.97 -1.29 -12.83
CA ASP A 66 -5.13 -1.02 -14.01
C ASP A 66 -4.22 -2.20 -14.44
N TYR A 67 -4.88 -3.28 -14.86
CA TYR A 67 -4.24 -4.48 -15.41
C TYR A 67 -3.66 -4.20 -16.81
N GLY A 68 -2.42 -3.70 -16.84
CA GLY A 68 -1.62 -3.53 -18.05
C GLY A 68 -0.61 -4.68 -18.24
N PRO A 69 0.70 -4.46 -18.08
CA PRO A 69 1.73 -5.49 -18.22
C PRO A 69 1.91 -6.30 -16.92
N CYS A 70 0.81 -6.74 -16.32
CA CYS A 70 0.83 -7.57 -15.13
C CYS A 70 0.83 -9.07 -15.49
N ALA A 71 1.56 -9.89 -14.74
CA ALA A 71 1.57 -11.33 -14.94
C ALA A 71 2.04 -12.09 -13.68
N PHE A 72 1.70 -13.37 -13.64
CA PHE A 72 2.24 -14.31 -12.67
C PHE A 72 3.56 -14.88 -13.17
N MET A 73 4.50 -15.12 -12.25
CA MET A 73 5.76 -15.80 -12.58
C MET A 73 5.54 -17.30 -12.74
N ASP A 74 6.01 -17.87 -13.86
CA ASP A 74 6.07 -19.32 -14.05
C ASP A 74 7.21 -19.94 -13.23
N GLU A 75 8.42 -19.39 -13.36
CA GLU A 75 9.61 -19.74 -12.59
C GLU A 75 10.01 -18.59 -11.68
N PHE A 76 10.43 -18.91 -10.46
CA PHE A 76 10.81 -17.89 -9.48
C PHE A 76 12.09 -17.16 -9.90
N HIS A 77 11.96 -15.86 -10.14
CA HIS A 77 13.07 -14.95 -10.34
C HIS A 77 12.81 -13.64 -9.61
N ALA A 78 13.56 -13.37 -8.53
CA ALA A 78 13.31 -12.21 -7.67
C ALA A 78 13.32 -10.85 -8.41
N ASN A 79 14.15 -10.73 -9.46
CA ASN A 79 14.28 -9.51 -10.27
C ASN A 79 13.43 -9.53 -11.57
N LYS A 80 12.46 -10.44 -11.68
CA LYS A 80 11.61 -10.53 -12.88
C LYS A 80 10.82 -9.24 -13.07
N VAL A 81 10.72 -8.80 -14.33
CA VAL A 81 9.88 -7.70 -14.80
C VAL A 81 9.02 -8.18 -15.96
N PHE A 82 7.82 -7.61 -16.12
CA PHE A 82 6.96 -7.86 -17.29
C PHE A 82 6.64 -6.61 -18.10
N SER A 83 6.84 -5.43 -17.52
CA SER A 83 6.63 -4.16 -18.21
C SER A 83 7.79 -3.87 -19.15
N SER A 84 7.48 -3.73 -20.45
CA SER A 84 8.48 -3.41 -21.48
C SER A 84 9.12 -2.03 -21.30
N ILE A 85 8.44 -1.14 -20.58
CA ILE A 85 8.95 0.20 -20.25
C ILE A 85 9.80 0.22 -18.97
N ASP A 86 9.80 -0.87 -18.19
CA ASP A 86 10.57 -0.97 -16.95
C ASP A 86 11.98 -1.52 -17.18
N THR A 87 12.81 -0.71 -17.84
CA THR A 87 14.19 -1.09 -18.18
C THR A 87 15.15 -1.06 -16.99
N LEU A 88 14.78 -0.39 -15.90
CA LEU A 88 15.58 -0.27 -14.68
C LEU A 88 15.13 -1.22 -13.56
N GLY A 89 14.09 -2.02 -13.79
CA GLY A 89 13.55 -2.95 -12.80
C GLY A 89 12.90 -2.27 -11.61
N ARG A 90 12.37 -1.06 -11.80
CA ARG A 90 11.62 -0.33 -10.77
C ARG A 90 10.45 -1.17 -10.27
N TYR A 91 9.71 -1.81 -11.16
CA TYR A 91 8.51 -2.61 -10.88
C TYR A 91 8.80 -4.12 -10.87
N ALA A 92 10.05 -4.52 -10.64
CA ALA A 92 10.40 -5.92 -10.47
C ALA A 92 9.68 -6.56 -9.28
N TYR A 93 9.51 -7.88 -9.31
CA TYR A 93 8.82 -8.64 -8.27
C TYR A 93 9.25 -8.27 -6.84
N ASN A 94 10.57 -8.27 -6.56
CA ASN A 94 11.10 -7.93 -5.24
C ASN A 94 10.99 -6.45 -4.86
N GLN A 95 10.69 -5.55 -5.80
CA GLN A 95 10.56 -4.12 -5.53
C GLN A 95 9.15 -3.71 -5.12
N GLN A 96 8.13 -4.52 -5.45
CA GLN A 96 6.72 -4.18 -5.21
C GLN A 96 6.44 -3.76 -3.74
N PRO A 97 6.97 -4.45 -2.70
CA PRO A 97 6.75 -4.02 -1.31
C PRO A 97 7.32 -2.63 -1.01
N SER A 98 8.53 -2.32 -1.49
CA SER A 98 9.16 -1.02 -1.28
C SER A 98 8.43 0.10 -2.03
N ILE A 99 7.93 -0.17 -3.24
CA ILE A 99 7.14 0.79 -4.00
C ILE A 99 5.80 1.06 -3.33
N GLY A 100 5.16 0.03 -2.77
CA GLY A 100 3.95 0.19 -1.96
C GLY A 100 4.13 1.22 -0.86
N LEU A 101 5.19 1.09 -0.07
CA LEU A 101 5.53 2.08 0.97
C LEU A 101 5.83 3.47 0.39
N TRP A 102 6.51 3.54 -0.74
CA TRP A 102 6.79 4.82 -1.40
C TRP A 102 5.50 5.53 -1.85
N ASN A 103 4.56 4.81 -2.46
CA ASN A 103 3.25 5.33 -2.85
C ASN A 103 2.43 5.76 -1.63
N LEU A 104 2.43 4.97 -0.55
CA LEU A 104 1.79 5.34 0.72
C LEU A 104 2.40 6.60 1.32
N SER A 105 3.71 6.80 1.18
CA SER A 105 4.38 8.01 1.65
C SER A 105 3.94 9.25 0.85
N ARG A 106 3.79 9.12 -0.48
CA ARG A 106 3.22 10.18 -1.32
C ARG A 106 1.77 10.48 -0.94
N PHE A 107 0.97 9.46 -0.67
CA PHE A 107 -0.40 9.62 -0.21
C PHE A 107 -0.48 10.34 1.15
N ALA A 108 0.34 9.92 2.14
CA ALA A 108 0.39 10.53 3.46
C ALA A 108 0.72 12.03 3.41
N GLU A 109 1.63 12.45 2.52
CA GLU A 109 1.96 13.86 2.31
C GLU A 109 0.73 14.71 1.96
N THR A 110 -0.22 14.16 1.21
CA THR A 110 -1.45 14.86 0.85
C THR A 110 -2.36 15.10 2.05
N LEU A 111 -2.31 14.23 3.06
CA LEU A 111 -3.14 14.29 4.27
C LEU A 111 -2.58 15.22 5.35
N LEU A 112 -1.33 15.68 5.24
CA LEU A 112 -0.65 16.36 6.34
C LEU A 112 -1.40 17.62 6.83
N CYS A 113 -1.98 18.40 5.93
CA CYS A 113 -2.68 19.62 6.29
C CYS A 113 -4.03 19.41 6.99
N ILE A 114 -4.59 18.19 6.93
CA ILE A 114 -5.85 17.83 7.56
C ILE A 114 -5.68 16.91 8.77
N ILE A 115 -4.51 16.29 8.94
CA ILE A 115 -4.16 15.51 10.14
C ILE A 115 -3.89 16.43 11.34
N ASP A 116 -3.14 17.52 11.15
CA ASP A 116 -2.81 18.48 12.21
C ASP A 116 -2.49 19.85 11.61
N HIS A 117 -2.80 20.93 12.34
CA HIS A 117 -2.44 22.28 11.94
C HIS A 117 -0.95 22.57 12.11
N ASN A 118 -0.26 21.87 13.03
CA ASN A 118 1.18 21.92 13.15
C ASN A 118 1.82 20.89 12.19
N LYS A 119 2.63 21.40 11.27
CA LYS A 119 3.29 20.58 10.23
C LYS A 119 4.23 19.52 10.80
N GLU A 120 5.00 19.83 11.83
CA GLU A 120 5.94 18.87 12.44
C GLU A 120 5.17 17.73 13.11
N GLN A 121 4.13 18.05 13.88
CA GLN A 121 3.26 17.06 14.52
C GLN A 121 2.53 16.19 13.50
N SER A 122 2.00 16.81 12.45
CA SER A 122 1.35 16.08 11.36
C SER A 122 2.30 15.08 10.69
N THR A 123 3.51 15.53 10.37
CA THR A 123 4.54 14.69 9.75
C THR A 123 4.95 13.54 10.67
N ALA A 124 5.14 13.81 11.97
CA ALA A 124 5.49 12.79 12.95
C ALA A 124 4.38 11.74 13.10
N LYS A 125 3.11 12.17 13.17
CA LYS A 125 1.94 11.28 13.24
C LYS A 125 1.83 10.39 12.00
N ALA A 126 1.90 10.98 10.81
CA ALA A 126 1.82 10.25 9.55
C ALA A 126 2.98 9.25 9.40
N ARG A 127 4.20 9.65 9.76
CA ARG A 127 5.38 8.78 9.75
C ARG A 127 5.21 7.59 10.71
N GLY A 128 4.68 7.82 11.92
CA GLY A 128 4.43 6.74 12.87
C GLY A 128 3.47 5.67 12.32
N ILE A 129 2.50 6.06 11.48
CA ILE A 129 1.63 5.12 10.78
C ILE A 129 2.37 4.42 9.63
N LEU A 130 3.17 5.14 8.82
CA LEU A 130 3.94 4.51 7.74
C LEU A 130 4.95 3.48 8.26
N GLU A 131 5.51 3.69 9.45
CA GLU A 131 6.44 2.76 10.09
C GLU A 131 5.78 1.41 10.44
N THR A 132 4.45 1.32 10.51
CA THR A 132 3.75 0.04 10.72
C THR A 132 3.64 -0.80 9.45
N TYR A 133 3.95 -0.26 8.27
CA TYR A 133 3.80 -0.97 7.00
C TYR A 133 4.62 -2.27 6.94
N TRP A 134 5.93 -2.20 7.22
CA TRP A 134 6.82 -3.36 7.12
C TRP A 134 6.44 -4.46 8.11
N PRO A 135 6.25 -4.18 9.42
CA PRO A 135 5.78 -5.18 10.37
C PRO A 135 4.46 -5.85 9.94
N THR A 136 3.52 -5.09 9.40
CA THR A 136 2.24 -5.61 8.93
C THR A 136 2.42 -6.49 7.69
N PHE A 137 3.15 -6.01 6.69
CA PHE A 137 3.48 -6.76 5.46
C PHE A 137 4.18 -8.08 5.79
N GLU A 138 5.23 -8.05 6.61
CA GLU A 138 6.02 -9.23 6.97
C GLU A 138 5.17 -10.25 7.73
N LYS A 139 4.37 -9.79 8.70
CA LYS A 139 3.46 -10.65 9.45
C LYS A 139 2.48 -11.39 8.54
N ILE A 140 1.85 -10.67 7.61
CA ILE A 140 0.86 -11.25 6.68
C ILE A 140 1.54 -12.19 5.70
N PHE A 141 2.67 -11.77 5.13
CA PHE A 141 3.45 -12.56 4.18
C PHE A 141 3.95 -13.87 4.81
N ILE A 142 4.55 -13.82 6.00
CA ILE A 142 5.03 -15.02 6.71
C ILE A 142 3.86 -15.95 7.05
N ALA A 143 2.76 -15.41 7.59
CA ALA A 143 1.59 -16.22 7.91
C ALA A 143 1.00 -16.92 6.68
N GLY A 144 0.90 -16.20 5.55
CA GLY A 144 0.45 -16.76 4.28
C GLY A 144 1.44 -17.80 3.72
N TYR A 145 2.74 -17.55 3.84
CA TYR A 145 3.77 -18.48 3.39
C TYR A 145 3.70 -19.79 4.17
N VAL A 146 3.65 -19.72 5.51
CA VAL A 146 3.52 -20.90 6.38
C VAL A 146 2.24 -21.67 6.06
N LYS A 147 1.12 -20.98 5.87
CA LYS A 147 -0.16 -21.61 5.51
C LYS A 147 -0.11 -22.35 4.16
N ASN A 148 0.52 -21.75 3.16
CA ASN A 148 0.52 -22.28 1.79
C ASN A 148 1.62 -23.32 1.56
N TRP A 149 2.76 -23.21 2.27
CA TRP A 149 3.99 -23.92 1.94
C TRP A 149 4.75 -24.49 3.14
N GLY A 150 4.35 -24.14 4.38
CA GLY A 150 5.06 -24.54 5.61
C GLY A 150 4.65 -25.91 6.18
N GLY A 151 3.80 -26.66 5.47
CA GLY A 151 3.32 -27.98 5.86
C GLY A 151 3.94 -29.15 5.12
N ALA A 152 5.13 -28.98 4.52
CA ALA A 152 5.91 -30.06 3.91
C ALA A 152 6.86 -30.72 4.92
#